data_AF-A0A955IQR6-F1
#
_entry.id   AF-A0A955IQR6-F1
#
_cell.length_a   1.000
_cell.length_b   1.000
_cell.length_c   1.000
_cell.angle_alpha   90.00
_cell.angle_beta   90.00
_cell.angle_gamma   90.00
#
_symmetry.space_group_name_H-M   'P 1'
#
loop_
_entity.id
_entity.type
_entity.pdbx_description
1 polymer ?
#
loop_
_entity_poly.entity_id
_entity_poly.type
_entity_poly.pdbx_seq_one_letter_code
_entity_poly.pdbx_strand_id
1 'polypeptide(L)'
;VPFYGQGANASFEDANILNRCLHESAGDWKKALDRYQRMRKRNVDALADLAIANFIEMRDHTGSRWFRLGKLAERTLGRLFPGLFRPLYSMVTFSNIPYADAVDRADLQWRVLRWIGILIGLTILALAARSV
;
A
#
# COMPACT_ATOMS: atom_id res chain seq x y z
N VAL A 1 -9.70 -2.00 -13.25
CA VAL A 1 -10.07 -3.45 -13.24
C VAL A 1 -10.47 -3.87 -11.82
N PRO A 2 -11.37 -4.85 -11.59
CA PRO A 2 -11.95 -5.13 -10.27
C PRO A 2 -11.09 -6.01 -9.34
N PHE A 3 -9.78 -6.12 -9.59
CA PHE A 3 -8.95 -7.13 -8.92
C PHE A 3 -8.50 -6.76 -7.52
N TYR A 4 -8.67 -5.52 -7.05
CA TYR A 4 -8.40 -5.17 -5.65
C TYR A 4 -9.66 -5.18 -4.76
N GLY A 5 -10.85 -5.35 -5.34
CA GLY A 5 -12.11 -5.38 -4.57
C GLY A 5 -12.53 -4.06 -3.91
N GLN A 6 -11.96 -2.93 -4.33
CA GLN A 6 -12.15 -1.63 -3.67
C GLN A 6 -12.99 -0.63 -4.49
N GLY A 7 -13.53 -1.02 -5.64
CA GLY A 7 -14.28 -0.09 -6.51
C GLY A 7 -15.44 0.58 -5.77
N ALA A 8 -16.31 -0.21 -5.14
CA ALA A 8 -17.44 0.32 -4.37
C ALA A 8 -16.99 1.15 -3.15
N ASN A 9 -15.98 0.67 -2.41
CA ASN A 9 -15.47 1.38 -1.23
C ASN A 9 -14.88 2.75 -1.60
N ALA A 10 -14.09 2.81 -2.69
CA ALA A 10 -13.56 4.05 -3.21
C ALA A 10 -14.66 5.01 -3.66
N SER A 11 -15.72 4.52 -4.30
CA SER A 11 -16.87 5.37 -4.67
C SER A 11 -17.62 5.93 -3.45
N PHE A 12 -17.76 5.15 -2.38
CA PHE A 12 -18.34 5.67 -1.13
C PHE A 12 -17.42 6.71 -0.46
N GLU A 13 -16.11 6.47 -0.49
CA GLU A 13 -15.13 7.45 -0.01
C GLU A 13 -15.18 8.75 -0.84
N ASP A 14 -15.30 8.64 -2.16
CA ASP A 14 -15.41 9.78 -3.09
C ASP A 14 -16.66 10.62 -2.79
N ALA A 15 -17.81 9.98 -2.60
CA ALA A 15 -19.06 10.68 -2.26
C ALA A 15 -18.93 11.46 -0.94
N ASN A 16 -18.32 10.86 0.08
CA ASN A 16 -18.07 11.52 1.36
C ASN A 16 -17.12 12.72 1.23
N ILE A 17 -16.02 12.56 0.47
CA ILE A 17 -15.03 13.62 0.27
C ILE A 17 -15.59 14.76 -0.57
N LEU A 18 -16.36 14.46 -1.62
CA LEU A 18 -17.04 15.48 -2.43
C LEU A 18 -18.03 16.28 -1.57
N ASN A 19 -18.85 15.61 -0.76
CA ASN A 19 -19.79 16.26 0.15
C ASN A 19 -19.06 17.21 1.13
N ARG A 20 -17.91 16.79 1.65
CA ARG A 20 -17.07 17.64 2.50
C ARG A 20 -16.54 18.86 1.73
N CYS A 21 -16.02 18.65 0.51
CA CYS A 21 -15.51 19.75 -0.31
C CYS A 21 -16.60 20.79 -0.64
N LEU A 22 -17.84 20.34 -0.88
CA LEU A 22 -18.99 21.22 -1.11
C LEU A 22 -19.31 22.07 0.12
N HIS A 23 -19.34 21.43 1.30
CA HIS A 23 -19.61 22.12 2.55
C HIS A 23 -18.52 23.15 2.88
N GLU A 24 -17.24 22.79 2.72
CA GLU A 24 -16.11 23.68 2.96
C GLU A 24 -15.97 24.80 1.92
N SER A 25 -16.57 24.62 0.74
CA SER A 25 -16.61 25.63 -0.32
C SER A 25 -17.89 26.47 -0.30
N ALA A 26 -18.71 26.36 0.75
CA ALA A 26 -20.01 27.04 0.88
C ALA A 26 -20.94 26.85 -0.34
N GLY A 27 -20.92 25.66 -0.94
CA GLY A 27 -21.70 25.34 -2.13
C GLY A 27 -21.13 25.82 -3.48
N ASP A 28 -19.96 26.48 -3.49
CA ASP A 28 -19.25 26.82 -4.73
C ASP A 28 -18.69 25.55 -5.39
N TRP A 29 -19.43 25.05 -6.39
CA TRP A 29 -19.10 23.83 -7.11
C TRP A 29 -17.73 23.88 -7.78
N LYS A 30 -17.32 25.02 -8.33
CA LYS A 30 -16.03 25.14 -9.02
C LYS A 30 -14.89 24.93 -8.02
N LYS A 31 -14.95 25.62 -6.88
CA LYS A 31 -13.95 25.45 -5.81
C LYS A 31 -13.99 24.05 -5.20
N ALA A 32 -15.18 23.49 -4.99
CA ALA A 32 -15.36 22.16 -4.43
C ALA A 32 -14.77 21.08 -5.32
N LEU A 33 -15.05 21.12 -6.63
CA LEU A 33 -14.52 20.17 -7.60
C LEU A 33 -13.00 20.29 -7.75
N ASP A 34 -12.47 21.51 -7.77
CA ASP A 34 -11.02 21.75 -7.78
C ASP A 34 -10.33 21.14 -6.55
N ARG A 35 -10.93 21.29 -5.36
CA ARG A 35 -10.40 20.71 -4.12
C ARG A 35 -10.52 19.20 -4.11
N TYR A 36 -11.69 18.67 -4.48
CA TYR A 36 -11.95 17.24 -4.60
C TYR A 36 -10.92 16.58 -5.53
N GLN A 37 -10.70 17.14 -6.72
CA GLN A 37 -9.76 16.62 -7.71
C GLN A 37 -8.34 16.55 -7.15
N ARG A 38 -7.87 17.62 -6.47
CA ARG A 38 -6.54 17.64 -5.83
C ARG A 38 -6.40 16.59 -4.73
N MET A 39 -7.45 16.37 -3.94
CA MET A 39 -7.44 15.40 -2.83
C MET A 39 -7.54 13.95 -3.31
N ARG A 40 -8.30 13.69 -4.38
CA ARG A 40 -8.62 12.33 -4.82
C ARG A 40 -7.72 11.79 -5.91
N LYS A 41 -7.26 12.60 -6.87
CA LYS A 41 -6.57 12.10 -8.06
C LYS A 41 -5.44 11.12 -7.73
N ARG A 42 -4.55 11.50 -6.81
CA ARG A 42 -3.43 10.66 -6.38
C ARG A 42 -3.89 9.32 -5.79
N ASN A 43 -4.99 9.33 -5.03
CA ASN A 43 -5.52 8.14 -4.37
C ASN A 43 -6.21 7.19 -5.34
N VAL A 44 -7.04 7.70 -6.27
CA VAL A 44 -7.67 6.85 -7.29
C VAL A 44 -6.66 6.32 -8.32
N ASP A 45 -5.61 7.07 -8.64
CA ASP A 45 -4.50 6.57 -9.47
C ASP A 45 -3.77 5.43 -8.77
N ALA A 46 -3.35 5.62 -7.51
CA ALA A 46 -2.71 4.58 -6.72
C ALA A 46 -3.58 3.32 -6.62
N LEU A 47 -4.90 3.48 -6.42
CA LEU A 47 -5.82 2.35 -6.36
C LEU A 47 -5.95 1.64 -7.72
N ALA A 48 -5.97 2.37 -8.83
CA ALA A 48 -5.99 1.80 -10.17
C ALA A 48 -4.73 0.96 -10.44
N ASP A 49 -3.56 1.50 -10.09
CA ASP A 49 -2.27 0.80 -10.21
C ASP A 49 -2.24 -0.46 -9.35
N LEU A 50 -2.72 -0.37 -8.09
CA LEU A 50 -2.84 -1.53 -7.20
C LEU A 50 -3.75 -2.61 -7.78
N ALA A 51 -4.86 -2.22 -8.39
CA ALA A 51 -5.77 -3.18 -9.02
C ALA A 51 -5.16 -3.84 -10.26
N ILE A 52 -4.38 -3.11 -11.05
CA ILE A 52 -3.64 -3.67 -12.20
C ILE A 52 -2.53 -4.61 -11.72
N ALA A 53 -1.77 -4.21 -10.70
CA ALA A 53 -0.73 -5.03 -10.11
C ALA A 53 -1.31 -6.35 -9.56
N ASN A 54 -2.44 -6.27 -8.84
CA ASN A 54 -3.10 -7.47 -8.31
C ASN A 54 -3.69 -8.36 -9.42
N PHE A 55 -4.15 -7.77 -10.54
CA PHE A 55 -4.56 -8.55 -11.71
C PHE A 55 -3.40 -9.36 -12.28
N ILE A 56 -2.24 -8.73 -12.50
CA ILE A 56 -1.04 -9.38 -13.02
C ILE A 56 -0.56 -10.47 -12.04
N GLU A 57 -0.53 -10.16 -10.74
CA GLU A 57 -0.19 -11.10 -9.67
C GLU A 57 -1.11 -12.34 -9.70
N MET A 58 -2.42 -12.14 -9.84
CA MET A 58 -3.38 -13.24 -9.88
C MET A 58 -3.31 -14.06 -11.17
N ARG A 59 -3.04 -13.42 -12.32
CA ARG A 59 -2.92 -14.07 -13.63
C ARG A 59 -1.66 -14.92 -13.73
N ASP A 60 -0.52 -14.38 -13.29
CA ASP A 60 0.80 -14.93 -13.62
C ASP A 60 1.46 -15.70 -12.45
N HIS A 61 1.02 -15.48 -11.20
CA HIS A 61 1.77 -15.92 -10.02
C HIS A 61 0.96 -16.68 -8.95
N THR A 62 -0.33 -16.95 -9.16
CA THR A 62 -1.16 -17.71 -8.21
C THR A 62 -0.65 -19.12 -7.92
N GLY A 63 0.07 -19.76 -8.86
CA GLY A 63 0.74 -21.06 -8.65
C GLY A 63 2.16 -20.98 -8.08
N SER A 64 2.78 -19.80 -8.05
CA SER A 64 4.20 -19.64 -7.73
C SER A 64 4.51 -19.91 -6.25
N ARG A 65 5.54 -20.74 -5.99
CA ARG A 65 6.01 -21.01 -4.62
C ARG A 65 6.65 -19.77 -3.99
N TRP A 66 7.39 -18.99 -4.78
CA TRP A 66 8.02 -17.73 -4.33
C TRP A 66 6.99 -16.69 -3.91
N PHE A 67 5.88 -16.61 -4.63
CA PHE A 67 4.79 -15.70 -4.31
C PHE A 67 4.14 -16.03 -2.95
N ARG A 68 3.85 -17.32 -2.71
CA ARG A 68 3.33 -17.79 -1.42
C ARG A 68 4.30 -17.54 -0.27
N LEU A 69 5.60 -17.73 -0.51
CA LEU A 69 6.65 -17.43 0.47
C LEU A 69 6.70 -15.92 0.78
N GLY A 70 6.60 -15.05 -0.22
CA GLY A 70 6.52 -13.60 -0.03
C GLY A 70 5.34 -13.19 0.85
N LYS A 71 4.13 -13.68 0.56
CA LYS A 71 2.94 -13.40 1.40
C LYS A 71 3.08 -13.96 2.81
N LEU A 72 3.71 -15.13 2.97
CA LEU A 72 4.00 -15.69 4.29
C LEU A 72 4.99 -14.81 5.05
N ALA A 73 6.04 -14.31 4.40
CA ALA A 73 7.01 -13.39 4.99
C ALA A 73 6.34 -12.08 5.42
N GLU A 74 5.51 -11.46 4.58
CA GLU A 74 4.73 -10.26 4.94
C GLU A 74 3.86 -10.47 6.18
N ARG A 75 3.13 -11.59 6.23
CA ARG A 75 2.28 -11.94 7.38
C ARG A 75 3.11 -12.18 8.64
N THR A 76 4.26 -12.82 8.50
CA THR A 76 5.16 -13.11 9.62
C THR A 76 5.79 -11.82 10.15
N LEU A 77 6.29 -10.96 9.27
CA LEU A 77 6.80 -9.63 9.62
C LEU A 77 5.73 -8.78 10.32
N GLY A 78 4.50 -8.79 9.83
CA GLY A 78 3.39 -8.07 10.47
C GLY A 78 3.03 -8.59 11.86
N ARG A 79 3.24 -9.90 12.13
CA ARG A 79 3.05 -10.49 13.47
C ARG A 79 4.21 -10.20 14.41
N LEU A 80 5.44 -10.26 13.91
CA LEU A 80 6.65 -10.04 14.71
C LEU A 80 6.86 -8.56 15.03
N PHE A 81 6.42 -7.66 14.14
CA PHE A 81 6.64 -6.22 14.25
C PHE A 81 5.37 -5.40 14.00
N PRO A 82 4.28 -5.60 14.78
CA PRO A 82 2.97 -5.02 14.51
C PRO A 82 2.92 -3.48 14.51
N GLY A 83 3.87 -2.82 15.19
CA GLY A 83 4.02 -1.36 15.19
C GLY A 83 4.92 -0.80 14.06
N LEU A 84 5.71 -1.63 13.40
CA LEU A 84 6.72 -1.22 12.41
C LEU A 84 6.40 -1.70 10.99
N PHE A 85 5.67 -2.80 10.85
CA PHE A 85 5.33 -3.37 9.55
C PHE A 85 3.84 -3.71 9.49
N ARG A 86 3.10 -3.00 8.65
CA ARG A 86 1.72 -3.35 8.31
C ARG A 86 1.65 -3.77 6.84
N PRO A 87 1.15 -4.97 6.51
CA PRO A 87 1.00 -5.39 5.13
C PRO A 87 0.13 -4.39 4.34
N LEU A 88 0.51 -4.10 3.09
CA LEU A 88 -0.20 -3.14 2.23
C LEU A 88 -1.69 -3.47 2.11
N TYR A 89 -2.02 -4.74 1.90
CA TYR A 89 -3.41 -5.21 1.85
C TYR A 89 -4.20 -4.84 3.11
N SER A 90 -3.58 -4.93 4.30
CA SER A 90 -4.23 -4.56 5.56
C SER A 90 -4.43 -3.05 5.70
N MET A 91 -3.48 -2.25 5.19
CA MET A 91 -3.63 -0.80 5.17
C MET A 91 -4.78 -0.38 4.25
N VAL A 92 -4.86 -0.94 3.04
CA VAL A 92 -5.89 -0.58 2.08
C VAL A 92 -7.28 -1.10 2.46
N THR A 93 -7.37 -2.30 3.04
CA THR A 93 -8.66 -2.97 3.27
C THR A 93 -9.25 -2.72 4.66
N PHE A 94 -8.39 -2.54 5.68
CA PHE A 94 -8.82 -2.49 7.09
C PHE A 94 -8.38 -1.18 7.78
N SER A 95 -8.25 -0.10 7.02
CA SER A 95 -7.98 1.22 7.58
C SER A 95 -8.54 2.32 6.67
N ASN A 96 -8.51 3.55 7.18
CA ASN A 96 -8.87 4.76 6.41
C ASN A 96 -7.61 5.56 5.99
N ILE A 97 -6.45 4.90 5.89
CA ILE A 97 -5.23 5.53 5.35
C ILE A 97 -5.48 5.81 3.87
N PRO A 98 -5.19 7.03 3.36
CA PRO A 98 -5.32 7.32 1.93
C PRO A 98 -4.53 6.33 1.08
N TYR A 99 -5.11 5.84 -0.03
CA TYR A 99 -4.51 4.80 -0.85
C TYR A 99 -3.06 5.10 -1.25
N ALA A 100 -2.79 6.34 -1.67
CA ALA A 100 -1.44 6.74 -2.06
C ALA A 100 -0.45 6.70 -0.88
N ASP A 101 -0.90 7.11 0.31
CA ASP A 101 -0.06 7.08 1.51
C ASP A 101 0.18 5.64 1.99
N ALA A 102 -0.78 4.73 1.77
CA ALA A 102 -0.60 3.31 2.05
C ALA A 102 0.49 2.71 1.14
N VAL A 103 0.53 3.09 -0.13
CA VAL A 103 1.59 2.71 -1.08
C VAL A 103 2.94 3.27 -0.63
N ASP A 104 3.04 4.56 -0.35
CA ASP A 104 4.29 5.19 0.11
C ASP A 104 4.85 4.51 1.38
N ARG A 105 3.97 4.20 2.33
CA ARG A 105 4.34 3.50 3.58
C ARG A 105 4.84 2.09 3.29
N ALA A 106 4.18 1.35 2.41
CA ALA A 106 4.65 0.02 2.02
C ALA A 106 6.04 0.08 1.38
N ASP A 107 6.29 1.05 0.50
CA ASP A 107 7.60 1.24 -0.13
C ASP A 107 8.69 1.63 0.86
N LEU A 108 8.35 2.43 1.87
CA LEU A 108 9.27 2.77 2.96
C LEU A 108 9.59 1.52 3.80
N GLN A 109 8.58 0.76 4.21
CA GLN A 109 8.76 -0.49 4.97
C GLN A 109 9.69 -1.46 4.22
N TRP A 110 9.48 -1.65 2.91
CA TRP A 110 10.33 -2.51 2.10
C TRP A 110 11.76 -1.99 1.95
N ARG A 111 11.93 -0.66 1.80
CA ARG A 111 13.27 -0.05 1.79
C ARG A 111 14.01 -0.31 3.09
N VAL A 112 13.36 -0.09 4.24
CA VAL A 112 13.96 -0.31 5.56
C VAL A 112 14.34 -1.78 5.75
N LEU A 113 13.43 -2.71 5.43
CA LEU A 113 13.70 -4.15 5.54
C LEU A 113 14.88 -4.59 4.66
N ARG A 114 15.00 -4.04 3.45
CA ARG A 114 16.13 -4.31 2.57
C ARG A 114 17.45 -3.84 3.17
N TRP A 115 17.49 -2.65 3.77
CA TRP A 115 18.70 -2.15 4.45
C TRP A 115 19.07 -2.99 5.66
N ILE A 116 18.09 -3.39 6.48
CA ILE A 116 18.31 -4.30 7.60
C ILE A 116 18.86 -5.64 7.10
N GLY A 117 18.30 -6.20 6.03
CA GLY A 117 18.78 -7.44 5.43
C GLY A 117 20.22 -7.36 4.94
N ILE A 118 20.60 -6.25 4.28
CA ILE A 118 21.98 -5.99 3.84
C ILE A 118 22.93 -5.91 5.05
N LEU A 119 22.55 -5.16 6.09
CA LEU A 119 23.39 -5.00 7.29
C LEU A 119 23.61 -6.36 7.99
N ILE A 120 22.55 -7.16 8.14
CA ILE A 120 22.64 -8.51 8.71
C ILE A 120 23.58 -9.37 7.87
N GLY A 121 23.43 -9.37 6.54
CA GLY A 121 24.28 -10.12 5.62
C GLY A 121 25.76 -9.74 5.72
N LEU A 122 26.06 -8.44 5.76
CA LEU A 122 27.43 -7.94 5.94
C LEU A 122 28.02 -8.36 7.29
N THR A 123 27.21 -8.34 8.35
CA THR A 123 27.64 -8.73 9.69
C THR A 123 27.98 -10.23 9.75
N ILE A 124 27.14 -11.08 9.16
CA ILE A 124 27.38 -12.52 9.06
C ILE A 124 28.66 -12.80 8.27
N LEU A 125 28.85 -12.12 7.13
CA LEU A 125 30.03 -12.29 6.29
C LEU A 125 31.31 -11.86 7.01
N ALA A 126 31.29 -10.75 7.76
CA ALA A 126 32.41 -10.29 8.56
C ALA A 126 32.76 -11.26 9.70
N LEU A 127 31.77 -11.89 10.33
CA LEU A 127 31.99 -12.92 11.36
C LEU A 127 32.59 -14.19 10.74
N ALA A 128 32.09 -14.63 9.59
CA ALA A 128 32.61 -15.79 8.89
C ALA A 128 34.06 -15.60 8.42
N ALA A 129 34.39 -14.40 7.94
CA ALA A 129 35.76 -14.05 7.52
C ALA A 129 36.76 -13.96 8.68
N ARG A 130 36.30 -13.80 9.93
CA ARG A 130 37.15 -13.84 11.13
C ARG A 130 37.40 -15.25 11.66
N SER A 131 36.60 -16.23 11.23
CA SER A 131 36.70 -17.64 11.64
C SER A 131 37.51 -18.52 10.68
N VAL A 132 38.09 -17.93 9.62
CA VAL A 132 39.00 -18.56 8.64
C VAL A 132 40.37 -17.94 8.80
#